data_AF-A0A9Q3RZE1-F1
#
_entry.id   AF-A0A9Q3RZE1-F1
#
_cell.length_a   1.000
_cell.length_b   1.000
_cell.length_c   1.000
_cell.angle_alpha   90.00
_cell.angle_beta   90.00
_cell.angle_gamma   90.00
#
_symmetry.space_group_name_H-M   'P 1'
#
loop_
_entity.id
_entity.type
_entity.pdbx_description
1 polymer ?
#
loop_
_entity_poly.entity_id
_entity_poly.type
_entity_poly.pdbx_seq_one_letter_code
_entity_poly.pdbx_strand_id
1 'polypeptide(L)'
;MVLAEHQGQIITHSEKAWASITFAGTRHSLSLLFAGEDAVEAGERFVAALPDHEFAIPGQLVADAGIVEVEYRLSPSPRMVVQCDLLLLEDA
;
A
#
# COMPACT_ATOMS: atom_id res chain seq x y z
N MET A 1 12.66 -1.24 7.73
CA MET A 1 11.76 -2.36 8.06
C MET A 1 11.13 -2.84 6.76
N VAL A 2 10.92 -4.14 6.55
CA VAL A 2 10.23 -4.63 5.36
C VAL A 2 8.73 -4.38 5.53
N LEU A 3 8.11 -3.60 4.65
CA LEU A 3 6.66 -3.34 4.67
C LEU A 3 5.88 -4.66 4.51
N ALA A 4 4.82 -4.82 5.28
CA ALA A 4 3.90 -5.97 5.26
C ALA A 4 4.52 -7.35 5.54
N GLU A 5 5.83 -7.44 5.83
CA GLU A 5 6.55 -8.67 6.20
C GLU A 5 6.31 -9.88 5.26
N HIS A 6 6.00 -9.61 3.98
CA HIS A 6 5.60 -10.62 2.99
C HIS A 6 4.31 -11.38 3.31
N GLN A 7 3.50 -10.88 4.25
CA GLN A 7 2.22 -11.48 4.66
C GLN A 7 1.02 -10.96 3.86
N GLY A 8 1.19 -9.85 3.12
CA GLY A 8 0.14 -9.26 2.29
C GLY A 8 0.09 -9.86 0.89
N GLN A 9 -1.09 -10.30 0.46
CA GLN A 9 -1.35 -10.72 -0.92
C GLN A 9 -2.07 -9.60 -1.68
N ILE A 10 -1.52 -9.15 -2.81
CA ILE A 10 -2.20 -8.18 -3.68
C ILE A 10 -3.41 -8.87 -4.34
N ILE A 11 -4.62 -8.33 -4.09
CA ILE A 11 -5.88 -8.78 -4.69
C ILE A 11 -6.16 -7.98 -5.96
N THR A 12 -5.99 -6.66 -5.87
CA THR A 12 -6.18 -5.74 -6.98
C THR A 12 -5.07 -4.71 -6.99
N HIS A 13 -4.61 -4.40 -8.21
CA HIS A 13 -3.71 -3.30 -8.48
C HIS A 13 -4.23 -2.60 -9.73
N SER A 14 -4.45 -1.30 -9.61
CA SER A 14 -4.74 -0.43 -10.75
C SER A 14 -3.78 0.76 -10.73
N GLU A 15 -3.61 1.34 -11.91
CA GLU A 15 -2.77 2.51 -12.10
C GLU A 15 -3.51 3.56 -12.92
N LYS A 16 -3.23 4.82 -12.61
CA LYS A 16 -3.76 5.95 -13.33
C LYS A 16 -2.67 6.99 -13.51
N ALA A 17 -2.46 7.42 -14.75
CA ALA A 17 -1.58 8.53 -15.06
C ALA A 17 -1.99 9.76 -14.22
N TRP A 18 -0.99 10.41 -13.62
CA TRP A 18 -1.14 11.60 -12.81
C TRP A 18 -0.16 12.66 -13.30
N ALA A 19 -0.61 13.90 -13.36
CA ALA A 19 0.27 15.02 -13.67
C ALA A 19 -0.20 16.26 -12.94
N SER A 20 0.77 17.11 -12.62
CA SER A 20 0.61 18.47 -12.13
C SER A 20 1.34 19.43 -13.06
N ILE A 21 1.45 20.70 -12.68
CA ILE A 21 2.15 21.70 -13.48
C ILE A 21 3.68 21.46 -13.55
N THR A 22 4.27 20.84 -12.53
CA THR A 22 5.73 20.64 -12.41
C THR A 22 6.16 19.17 -12.41
N PHE A 23 5.23 18.22 -12.24
CA PHE A 23 5.55 16.81 -12.10
C PHE A 23 4.56 15.94 -12.86
N ALA A 24 5.06 14.86 -13.44
CA ALA A 24 4.27 13.75 -13.95
C ALA A 24 4.55 12.49 -13.13
N GLY A 25 3.64 11.53 -13.19
CA GLY A 25 3.70 10.34 -12.38
C GLY A 25 2.53 9.40 -12.59
N THR A 26 2.43 8.43 -11.69
CA THR A 26 1.39 7.42 -11.69
C THR A 26 0.84 7.27 -10.28
N ARG A 27 -0.49 7.28 -10.16
CA ARG A 27 -1.16 6.89 -8.93
C ARG A 27 -1.46 5.39 -8.99
N HIS A 28 -0.91 4.65 -8.05
CA HIS A 28 -1.15 3.23 -7.86
C HIS A 28 -2.18 3.06 -6.76
N SER A 29 -3.23 2.28 -7.03
CA SER A 29 -4.21 1.87 -6.03
C SER A 29 -4.10 0.36 -5.85
N LEU A 30 -3.87 -0.05 -4.61
CA LEU A 30 -3.63 -1.44 -4.23
C LEU A 30 -4.67 -1.89 -3.20
N SER A 31 -5.10 -3.14 -3.29
CA SER A 31 -5.80 -3.81 -2.20
C SER A 31 -5.04 -5.06 -1.80
N LEU A 32 -4.69 -5.17 -0.53
CA LEU A 32 -3.92 -6.27 0.04
C LEU A 32 -4.80 -7.09 0.99
N LEU A 33 -4.79 -8.41 0.82
CA LEU A 33 -5.36 -9.37 1.75
C LEU A 33 -4.28 -9.84 2.73
N PHE A 34 -4.60 -9.80 4.01
CA PHE A 34 -3.89 -10.45 5.09
C PHE A 34 -4.79 -11.52 5.68
N ALA A 35 -4.42 -12.80 5.57
CA ALA A 35 -5.26 -13.93 5.99
C ALA A 35 -4.58 -14.77 7.07
N GLY A 36 -5.23 -14.93 8.22
CA GLY A 36 -4.66 -15.55 9.42
C GLY A 36 -4.21 -14.51 10.45
N GLU A 37 -4.06 -14.94 11.71
CA GLU A 37 -3.75 -14.06 12.85
C GLU A 37 -2.43 -13.31 12.65
N ASP A 38 -1.34 -14.03 12.35
CA ASP A 38 -0.01 -13.43 12.11
C ASP A 38 -0.02 -12.43 10.94
N ALA A 39 -0.77 -12.74 9.89
CA ALA A 39 -0.87 -11.87 8.73
C ALA A 39 -1.67 -10.61 9.06
N VAL A 40 -2.76 -10.72 9.83
CA VAL A 40 -3.54 -9.56 10.28
C VAL A 40 -2.68 -8.64 11.13
N GLU A 41 -1.89 -9.18 12.07
CA GLU A 41 -0.96 -8.39 12.88
C GLU A 41 0.10 -7.67 12.01
N ALA A 42 0.64 -8.37 11.01
CA ALA A 42 1.56 -7.76 10.04
C ALA A 42 0.91 -6.66 9.21
N GLY A 43 -0.37 -6.83 8.88
CA GLY A 43 -1.13 -5.82 8.19
C GLY A 43 -1.45 -4.60 9.07
N GLU A 44 -1.69 -4.77 10.37
CA GLU A 44 -1.83 -3.65 11.31
C GLU A 44 -0.53 -2.83 11.38
N ARG A 45 0.62 -3.52 11.45
CA ARG A 45 1.94 -2.88 11.37
C ARG A 45 2.15 -2.17 10.03
N PHE A 46 1.69 -2.76 8.93
CA PHE A 46 1.73 -2.13 7.61
C PHE A 46 0.88 -0.85 7.57
N VAL A 47 -0.35 -0.88 8.08
CA VAL A 47 -1.24 0.30 8.15
C VAL A 47 -0.60 1.43 8.93
N ALA A 48 0.06 1.13 10.05
CA ALA A 48 0.76 2.11 10.85
C ALA A 48 2.05 2.65 10.19
N ALA A 49 2.77 1.79 9.45
CA ALA A 49 4.07 2.13 8.89
C ALA A 49 3.99 2.80 7.51
N LEU A 50 2.98 2.49 6.69
CA LEU A 50 2.92 2.92 5.29
C LEU A 50 3.01 4.45 5.10
N PRO A 51 2.26 5.30 5.83
CA PRO A 51 2.25 6.74 5.58
C PRO A 51 3.61 7.42 5.81
N ASP A 52 4.39 6.89 6.75
CA ASP A 52 5.69 7.44 7.11
C ASP A 52 6.86 6.63 6.49
N HIS A 53 6.55 5.66 5.61
CA HIS A 53 7.58 4.80 5.06
C HIS A 53 8.36 5.50 3.94
N GLU A 54 9.67 5.60 4.12
CA GLU A 54 10.58 6.05 3.06
C GLU A 54 10.86 4.92 2.07
N PHE A 55 10.36 5.08 0.85
CA PHE A 55 10.60 4.14 -0.24
C PHE A 55 11.91 4.44 -0.97
N ALA A 56 12.75 3.41 -1.15
CA ALA A 56 13.95 3.49 -1.97
C ALA A 56 13.73 2.73 -3.29
N ILE A 57 13.11 3.39 -4.28
CA ILE A 57 12.87 2.83 -5.61
C ILE A 57 13.80 3.52 -6.62
N PRO A 58 14.68 2.80 -7.32
CA PRO A 58 15.58 3.42 -8.30
C PRO A 58 14.81 4.15 -9.42
N GLY A 59 15.12 5.42 -9.64
CA GLY A 59 14.55 6.26 -10.70
C GLY A 59 13.08 6.62 -10.53
N GLN A 60 12.52 6.46 -9.32
CA GLN A 60 11.15 6.82 -8.98
C GLN A 60 11.11 7.42 -7.58
N LEU A 61 10.29 8.45 -7.40
CA LEU A 61 10.05 9.05 -6.08
C LEU A 61 8.61 8.75 -5.64
N VAL A 62 8.43 8.17 -4.46
CA VAL A 62 7.10 8.07 -3.84
C VAL A 62 6.80 9.39 -3.15
N ALA A 63 5.93 10.21 -3.76
CA ALA A 63 5.54 11.51 -3.24
C ALA A 63 4.46 11.44 -2.17
N ASP A 64 3.64 10.39 -2.20
CA ASP A 64 2.56 10.17 -1.24
C ASP A 64 2.28 8.67 -1.13
N ALA A 65 1.99 8.20 0.08
CA ALA A 65 1.55 6.83 0.34
C ALA A 65 0.55 6.86 1.49
N GLY A 66 -0.64 6.31 1.29
CA GLY A 66 -1.72 6.48 2.25
C GLY A 66 -2.67 5.29 2.30
N ILE A 67 -3.25 5.07 3.48
CA ILE A 67 -4.31 4.08 3.69
C ILE A 67 -5.65 4.72 3.34
N VAL A 68 -6.40 4.05 2.47
CA VAL A 68 -7.73 4.48 2.02
C VAL A 68 -8.82 3.81 2.85
N GLU A 69 -8.72 2.51 3.05
CA GLU A 69 -9.72 1.72 3.76
C GLU A 69 -9.08 0.49 4.42
N VAL A 70 -9.63 0.08 5.55
CA VAL A 70 -9.26 -1.16 6.24
C VAL A 70 -10.54 -1.91 6.62
N GLU A 71 -10.75 -3.10 6.07
CA GLU A 71 -11.86 -3.99 6.41
C GLU A 71 -11.34 -5.19 7.21
N TYR A 72 -11.93 -5.46 8.37
CA TYR A 72 -11.68 -6.68 9.16
C TYR A 72 -12.83 -7.65 9.03
N ARG A 73 -12.51 -8.94 8.85
CA ARG A 73 -13.46 -10.03 9.07
C ARG A 73 -12.86 -11.06 10.01
N LEU A 74 -13.60 -11.36 11.07
CA LEU A 74 -13.16 -12.28 12.12
C LEU A 74 -13.67 -13.72 11.91
N SER A 75 -14.64 -13.91 11.01
CA SER A 75 -15.30 -15.21 10.79
C SER A 75 -15.40 -15.54 9.29
N PRO A 76 -15.21 -16.81 8.88
CA PRO A 76 -14.89 -17.99 9.71
C PRO A 76 -13.44 -18.04 10.19
N SER A 77 -12.56 -17.21 9.64
CA SER A 77 -11.17 -17.04 10.06
C SER A 77 -10.78 -15.56 9.96
N PRO A 78 -9.85 -15.07 10.79
CA PRO A 78 -9.41 -13.68 10.78
C PRO A 78 -8.76 -13.34 9.45
N ARG A 79 -9.21 -12.24 8.87
CA ARG A 79 -8.64 -11.63 7.67
C ARG A 79 -8.82 -10.13 7.71
N MET A 80 -7.89 -9.44 7.09
CA MET A 80 -7.93 -8.00 6.90
C MET A 80 -7.69 -7.66 5.44
N VAL A 81 -8.48 -6.76 4.89
CA VAL A 81 -8.24 -6.17 3.57
C VAL A 81 -7.85 -4.71 3.78
N VAL A 82 -6.71 -4.31 3.24
CA VAL A 82 -6.21 -2.94 3.29
C VAL A 82 -6.20 -2.39 1.87
N GLN A 83 -6.91 -1.29 1.65
CA GLN A 83 -6.78 -0.50 0.44
C GLN A 83 -5.82 0.67 0.71
N CYS A 84 -4.85 0.85 -0.17
CA CYS A 84 -3.91 1.96 -0.10
C CYS A 84 -3.64 2.56 -1.49
N ASP A 85 -3.26 3.83 -1.48
CA ASP A 85 -2.84 4.56 -2.67
C ASP A 85 -1.38 5.00 -2.52
N LEU A 86 -0.63 4.97 -3.61
CA LEU A 86 0.72 5.51 -3.71
C LEU A 86 0.80 6.43 -4.92
N LEU A 87 1.43 7.59 -4.76
CA LEU A 87 1.78 8.48 -5.85
C LEU A 87 3.27 8.36 -6.15
N LEU A 88 3.59 7.76 -7.29
CA LEU A 88 4.95 7.69 -7.80
C LEU A 88 5.15 8.80 -8.81
N LEU A 89 6.24 9.55 -8.68
CA LEU A 89 6.68 10.56 -9.63
C LEU A 89 7.80 9.99 -10.50
N GLU A 90 7.76 10.38 -11.77
CA GLU A 90 8.84 10.13 -12.72
C GLU A 90 10.03 11.05 -12.38
N ASP A 91 11.25 10.50 -12.43
CA ASP A 91 12.47 11.31 -12.33
C ASP A 91 12.62 12.17 -13.61
N ALA A 92 13.13 13.39 -13.45
CA ALA A 92 13.21 14.39 -14.52
C ALA A 92 14.50 14.26 -15.36
#